data_AF-F8Q5K2-F1
#
_entry.id   AF-F8Q5K2-F1
#
_cell.length_a   1.000
_cell.length_b   1.000
_cell.length_c   1.000
_cell.angle_alpha   90.00
_cell.angle_beta   90.00
_cell.angle_gamma   90.00
#
_symmetry.space_group_name_H-M   'P 1'
#
loop_
_entity.id
_entity.type
_entity.pdbx_description
1 polymer ?
#
loop_
_entity_poly.entity_id
_entity_poly.type
_entity_poly.pdbx_seq_one_letter_code
_entity_poly.pdbx_strand_id
1 'polypeptide(L)'
;MSNATASKPTMIGKIDDFNGTPDKAQRWILSTNLHFDINNTIYNSDKKKVYIALSYMKDGNAASWSKAKMTIYKEKNTYPTWADFMKTFTASFRMANVKGTASAALMKMKMEQGENAVAFNSRFMLNARKSGINNEAMIMIYQKAIRPPLLCGALTGRNYSPLKTG
;
A
#
# COMPACT_ATOMS: atom_id res chain seq x y z
N MET A 1 6.45 29.68 47.47
CA MET A 1 6.03 28.39 46.90
C MET A 1 6.05 28.54 45.39
N SER A 2 7.02 27.94 44.71
CA SER A 2 7.18 28.05 43.26
C SER A 2 6.26 27.05 42.57
N ASN A 3 5.24 27.54 41.87
CA ASN A 3 4.34 26.69 41.10
C ASN A 3 5.03 26.33 39.78
N ALA A 4 5.51 25.10 39.66
CA ALA A 4 6.06 24.58 38.42
C ALA A 4 4.92 24.41 37.41
N THR A 5 4.88 25.27 36.40
CA THR A 5 4.04 25.07 35.21
C THR A 5 4.58 23.86 34.45
N ALA A 6 3.88 22.73 34.56
CA ALA A 6 4.12 21.59 33.67
C ALA A 6 3.94 22.05 32.22
N SER A 7 5.03 22.06 31.44
CA SER A 7 5.00 22.37 30.02
C SER A 7 4.11 21.36 29.31
N LYS A 8 3.05 21.84 28.63
CA LYS A 8 2.26 20.99 27.72
C LYS A 8 3.21 20.41 26.66
N PRO A 9 3.19 19.09 26.40
CA PRO A 9 4.00 18.52 25.34
C PRO A 9 3.62 19.17 24.00
N THR A 10 4.59 19.79 23.33
CA THR A 10 4.43 20.27 21.95
C THR A 10 4.29 19.05 21.04
N MET A 11 3.09 18.81 20.50
CA MET A 11 2.89 17.73 19.53
C MET A 11 3.64 18.05 18.23
N ILE A 12 4.66 17.25 17.93
CA ILE A 12 5.38 17.27 16.66
C ILE A 12 4.84 16.12 15.78
N GLY A 13 4.66 16.39 14.48
CA GLY A 13 4.22 15.39 13.50
C GLY A 13 2.72 15.10 13.51
N LYS A 14 1.88 16.03 13.03
CA LYS A 14 0.42 15.86 12.94
C LYS A 14 0.05 14.62 12.08
N ILE A 15 -0.93 13.84 12.53
CA ILE A 15 -1.52 12.76 11.72
C ILE A 15 -2.32 13.39 10.58
N ASP A 16 -2.15 12.90 9.35
CA ASP A 16 -2.95 13.34 8.21
C ASP A 16 -4.41 12.88 8.39
N ASP A 17 -5.38 13.67 7.94
CA ASP A 17 -6.77 13.19 7.89
C ASP A 17 -6.92 12.14 6.78
N PHE A 18 -7.73 11.11 7.02
CA PHE A 18 -7.97 10.03 6.07
C PHE A 18 -9.45 9.88 5.76
N ASN A 19 -9.80 10.14 4.50
CA ASN A 19 -11.16 10.05 3.99
C ASN A 19 -11.49 8.65 3.41
N GLY A 20 -10.53 7.73 3.44
CA GLY A 20 -10.69 6.39 2.88
C GLY A 20 -10.22 6.19 1.45
N THR A 21 -9.66 7.22 0.80
CA THR A 21 -9.13 7.07 -0.55
C THR A 21 -7.81 6.28 -0.52
N PRO A 22 -7.71 5.18 -1.28
CA PRO A 22 -6.55 4.28 -1.16
C PRO A 22 -5.18 4.85 -1.52
N ASP A 23 -5.12 5.88 -2.37
CA ASP A 23 -3.90 6.64 -2.71
C ASP A 23 -3.33 7.37 -1.49
N LYS A 24 -4.19 7.83 -0.58
CA LYS A 24 -3.81 8.49 0.68
C LYS A 24 -3.46 7.52 1.80
N ALA A 25 -3.80 6.24 1.67
CA ALA A 25 -3.63 5.26 2.75
C ALA A 25 -2.16 5.10 3.18
N GLN A 26 -1.21 5.07 2.22
CA GLN A 26 0.21 4.94 2.55
C GLN A 26 0.73 6.19 3.28
N ARG A 27 0.33 7.38 2.83
CA ARG A 27 0.68 8.64 3.47
C ARG A 27 0.14 8.70 4.90
N TRP A 28 -1.10 8.28 5.10
CA TRP A 28 -1.72 8.20 6.42
C TRP A 28 -0.96 7.24 7.36
N ILE A 29 -0.58 6.05 6.89
CA ILE A 29 0.24 5.08 7.64
C ILE A 29 1.57 5.70 8.09
N LEU A 30 2.26 6.41 7.19
CA LEU A 30 3.52 7.07 7.54
C LEU A 30 3.32 8.16 8.59
N SER A 31 2.27 8.98 8.45
CA SER A 31 1.98 10.05 9.41
C SER A 31 1.64 9.51 10.81
N THR A 32 0.90 8.40 10.90
CA THR A 32 0.55 7.77 12.19
C THR A 32 1.76 7.16 12.88
N ASN A 33 2.62 6.45 12.13
CA ASN A 33 3.86 5.89 12.69
C ASN A 33 4.77 7.00 13.22
N LEU A 34 5.05 8.03 12.40
CA LEU A 34 5.86 9.17 12.80
C LEU A 34 5.30 9.85 14.07
N HIS A 35 3.98 10.07 14.11
CA HIS A 35 3.32 10.67 15.26
C HIS A 35 3.52 9.83 16.52
N PHE A 36 3.33 8.52 16.46
CA PHE A 36 3.46 7.66 17.64
C PHE A 36 4.90 7.43 18.07
N ASP A 37 5.85 7.44 17.14
CA ASP A 37 7.26 7.30 17.46
C ASP A 37 7.77 8.53 18.23
N ILE A 38 7.41 9.73 17.76
CA ILE A 38 7.80 10.99 18.41
C ILE A 38 7.06 11.19 19.73
N ASN A 39 5.77 10.86 19.78
CA ASN A 39 4.91 11.09 20.94
C ASN A 39 4.72 9.82 21.80
N ASN A 40 5.73 8.94 21.84
CA ASN A 40 5.64 7.60 22.43
C ASN A 40 5.30 7.59 23.93
N THR A 41 5.71 8.63 24.68
CA THR A 41 5.41 8.79 26.11
C THR A 41 3.93 9.08 26.34
N ILE A 42 3.28 9.78 25.40
CA ILE A 42 1.85 10.10 25.43
C ILE A 42 1.05 8.88 24.97
N TYR A 43 1.41 8.32 23.82
CA TYR A 43 0.77 7.18 23.17
C TYR A 43 1.44 5.85 23.53
N ASN A 44 1.62 5.64 24.83
CA ASN A 44 2.29 4.48 25.41
C ASN A 44 1.44 3.20 25.48
N SER A 45 0.26 3.17 24.85
CA SER A 45 -0.58 1.97 24.79
C SER A 45 -1.31 1.85 23.45
N ASP A 46 -1.58 0.61 23.05
CA ASP A 46 -2.28 0.30 21.80
C ASP A 46 -3.67 0.94 21.76
N LYS A 47 -4.42 0.91 22.87
CA LYS A 47 -5.72 1.58 22.99
C LYS A 47 -5.63 3.06 22.61
N LYS A 48 -4.62 3.79 23.10
CA LYS A 48 -4.44 5.21 22.80
C LYS A 48 -4.11 5.43 21.32
N LYS A 49 -3.19 4.63 20.76
CA LYS A 49 -2.80 4.69 19.34
C LYS A 49 -3.98 4.42 18.42
N VAL A 50 -4.75 3.37 18.69
CA VAL A 50 -5.93 3.00 17.91
C VAL A 50 -7.01 4.10 17.99
N TYR A 51 -7.30 4.59 19.20
CA TYR A 51 -8.33 5.61 19.38
C TYR A 51 -8.01 6.91 18.65
N ILE A 52 -6.76 7.40 18.78
CA ILE A 52 -6.37 8.63 18.11
C ILE A 52 -6.30 8.44 16.59
N ALA A 53 -5.81 7.30 16.08
CA ALA A 53 -5.81 7.02 14.65
C ALA A 53 -7.23 7.05 14.06
N LEU A 54 -8.19 6.41 14.73
CA LEU A 54 -9.61 6.43 14.35
C LEU A 54 -10.20 7.85 14.36
N SER A 55 -9.73 8.72 15.25
CA SER A 55 -10.21 10.11 15.33
C SER A 55 -9.83 10.98 14.13
N TYR A 56 -8.81 10.60 13.35
CA TYR A 56 -8.41 11.28 12.10
C TYR A 56 -9.12 10.73 10.85
N MET A 57 -10.04 9.79 11.02
CA MET A 57 -10.90 9.27 9.96
C MET A 57 -12.28 9.92 10.05
N LYS A 58 -12.38 11.20 9.68
CA LYS A 58 -13.56 12.03 9.92
C LYS A 58 -14.50 12.14 8.73
N ASP A 59 -14.00 11.87 7.54
CA ASP A 59 -14.72 12.06 6.27
C ASP A 59 -14.77 10.79 5.42
N GLY A 60 -15.62 10.81 4.41
CA GLY A 60 -15.73 9.74 3.42
C GLY A 60 -16.11 8.38 4.01
N ASN A 61 -15.73 7.29 3.33
CA ASN A 61 -16.05 5.93 3.81
C ASN A 61 -15.23 5.54 5.05
N ALA A 62 -14.10 6.23 5.32
CA ALA A 62 -13.29 6.01 6.50
C ALA A 62 -14.01 6.47 7.78
N ALA A 63 -14.85 7.51 7.71
CA ALA A 63 -15.69 7.93 8.83
C ALA A 63 -16.63 6.81 9.30
N SER A 64 -17.37 6.21 8.37
CA SER A 64 -18.28 5.10 8.65
C SER A 64 -17.54 3.88 9.19
N TRP A 65 -16.40 3.54 8.59
CA TRP A 65 -15.55 2.44 9.06
C TRP A 65 -15.03 2.70 10.48
N SER A 66 -14.56 3.91 10.75
CA SER A 66 -14.03 4.32 12.05
C SER A 66 -15.10 4.22 13.14
N LYS A 67 -16.30 4.74 12.86
CA LYS A 67 -17.45 4.64 13.76
C LYS A 67 -17.79 3.19 14.07
N ALA A 68 -17.87 2.32 13.06
CA ALA A 68 -18.16 0.91 13.24
C ALA A 68 -17.11 0.20 14.11
N LYS A 69 -15.81 0.45 13.87
CA LYS A 69 -14.73 -0.11 14.70
C LYS A 69 -14.79 0.39 16.14
N MET A 70 -15.03 1.69 16.33
CA MET A 70 -15.14 2.29 17.66
C MET A 70 -16.31 1.69 18.46
N THR A 71 -17.46 1.46 17.81
CA THR A 71 -18.61 0.78 18.42
C THR A 71 -18.23 -0.62 18.91
N ILE A 72 -17.62 -1.44 18.03
CA ILE A 72 -17.20 -2.81 18.37
C ILE A 72 -16.21 -2.82 19.54
N TYR A 73 -15.22 -1.93 19.54
CA TYR A 73 -14.20 -1.89 20.60
C TYR A 73 -14.75 -1.42 21.94
N LYS A 74 -15.73 -0.50 21.92
CA LYS A 74 -16.44 -0.06 23.13
C LYS A 74 -17.32 -1.16 23.70
N GLU A 75 -18.14 -1.81 22.86
CA GLU A 75 -19.03 -2.91 23.28
C GLU A 75 -18.26 -4.08 23.89
N LYS A 76 -17.11 -4.44 23.32
CA LYS A 76 -16.25 -5.52 23.82
C LYS A 76 -15.33 -5.09 24.96
N ASN A 77 -15.32 -3.81 25.31
CA ASN A 77 -14.32 -3.18 26.20
C ASN A 77 -12.87 -3.62 25.90
N THR A 78 -12.56 -3.89 24.63
CA THR A 78 -11.30 -4.50 24.20
C THR A 78 -10.83 -3.83 22.93
N TYR A 79 -9.58 -3.38 22.92
CA TYR A 79 -8.92 -2.76 21.77
C TYR A 79 -7.90 -3.72 21.18
N PRO A 80 -7.74 -3.76 19.85
CA PRO A 80 -6.70 -4.55 19.22
C PRO A 80 -5.32 -3.98 19.55
N THR A 81 -4.28 -4.79 19.34
CA THR A 81 -2.91 -4.27 19.28
C THR A 81 -2.79 -3.28 18.13
N TRP A 82 -1.81 -2.36 18.18
CA TRP A 82 -1.56 -1.45 17.06
C TRP A 82 -1.28 -2.22 15.75
N ALA A 83 -0.55 -3.34 15.84
CA ALA A 83 -0.26 -4.20 14.69
C ALA A 83 -1.52 -4.81 14.06
N ASP A 84 -2.44 -5.35 14.87
CA ASP A 84 -3.69 -5.95 14.39
C ASP A 84 -4.64 -4.91 13.79
N PHE A 85 -4.68 -3.72 14.40
CA PHE A 85 -5.40 -2.58 13.83
C PHE A 85 -4.86 -2.23 12.44
N MET A 86 -3.54 -2.10 12.30
CA MET A 86 -2.90 -1.75 11.02
C MET A 86 -3.08 -2.82 9.95
N LYS A 87 -3.09 -4.10 10.35
CA LYS A 87 -3.44 -5.22 9.46
C LYS A 87 -4.88 -5.06 8.94
N THR A 88 -5.83 -4.78 9.82
CA THR A 88 -7.24 -4.59 9.46
C THR A 88 -7.46 -3.35 8.58
N PHE A 89 -6.79 -2.24 8.91
CA PHE A 89 -6.80 -1.01 8.12
C PHE A 89 -6.27 -1.26 6.70
N THR A 90 -5.11 -1.91 6.60
CA THR A 90 -4.45 -2.22 5.33
C THR A 90 -5.33 -3.11 4.44
N ALA A 91 -5.99 -4.11 5.05
CA ALA A 91 -6.94 -4.96 4.35
C ALA A 91 -8.16 -4.18 3.81
N SER A 92 -8.66 -3.22 4.60
CA SER A 92 -9.84 -2.43 4.26
C SER A 92 -9.56 -1.38 3.16
N PHE A 93 -8.41 -0.71 3.21
CA PHE A 93 -8.17 0.48 2.40
C PHE A 93 -7.03 0.38 1.40
N ARG A 94 -6.11 -0.59 1.53
CA ARG A 94 -4.94 -0.70 0.65
C ARG A 94 -5.04 -1.84 -0.34
N MET A 95 -5.57 -2.99 0.06
CA MET A 95 -5.54 -4.21 -0.76
C MET A 95 -6.30 -4.10 -2.09
N ALA A 96 -7.51 -3.53 -2.10
CA ALA A 96 -8.31 -3.41 -3.32
C ALA A 96 -7.65 -2.48 -4.36
N ASN A 97 -7.07 -1.36 -3.90
CA ASN A 97 -6.40 -0.43 -4.80
C ASN A 97 -5.02 -0.89 -5.25
N VAL A 98 -4.23 -1.54 -4.38
CA VAL A 98 -2.96 -2.13 -4.80
C VAL A 98 -3.21 -3.18 -5.88
N LYS A 99 -4.26 -4.00 -5.73
CA LYS A 99 -4.67 -4.95 -6.77
C LYS A 99 -5.10 -4.24 -8.05
N GLY A 100 -6.03 -3.30 -7.96
CA GLY A 100 -6.55 -2.54 -9.11
C GLY A 100 -5.48 -1.74 -9.85
N THR A 101 -4.64 -1.00 -9.12
CA THR A 101 -3.51 -0.23 -9.67
C THR A 101 -2.49 -1.14 -10.34
N ALA A 102 -2.12 -2.25 -9.71
CA ALA A 102 -1.19 -3.21 -10.31
C ALA A 102 -1.78 -3.88 -11.55
N SER A 103 -3.07 -4.24 -11.54
CA SER A 103 -3.78 -4.74 -12.73
C SER A 103 -3.77 -3.73 -13.86
N ALA A 104 -4.08 -2.46 -13.58
CA ALA A 104 -4.07 -1.38 -14.57
C ALA A 104 -2.66 -1.12 -15.10
N ALA A 105 -1.63 -1.19 -14.25
CA ALA A 105 -0.24 -1.07 -14.65
C ALA A 105 0.18 -2.22 -15.57
N LEU A 106 -0.14 -3.46 -15.23
CA LEU A 106 0.14 -4.65 -16.06
C LEU A 106 -0.47 -4.53 -17.45
N MET A 107 -1.73 -4.10 -17.55
CA MET A 107 -2.41 -3.94 -18.84
C MET A 107 -1.75 -2.90 -19.76
N LYS A 108 -0.97 -1.96 -19.19
CA LYS A 108 -0.26 -0.91 -19.92
C LYS A 108 1.23 -1.21 -20.12
N MET A 109 1.78 -2.21 -19.44
CA MET A 109 3.21 -2.50 -19.52
C MET A 109 3.62 -2.96 -20.91
N LYS A 110 4.74 -2.42 -21.38
CA LYS A 110 5.48 -2.89 -22.55
C LYS A 110 6.97 -2.96 -22.22
N MET A 111 7.70 -3.84 -22.89
CA MET A 111 9.15 -3.95 -22.77
C MET A 111 9.85 -2.82 -23.54
N GLU A 112 10.62 -2.00 -22.84
CA GLU A 112 11.15 -0.72 -23.34
C GLU A 112 12.39 -0.87 -24.23
N GLN A 113 12.54 0.01 -25.23
CA GLN A 113 13.75 0.24 -26.05
C GLN A 113 15.07 -0.27 -25.43
N GLY A 114 15.63 -1.43 -25.80
CA GLY A 114 16.92 -1.88 -25.24
C GLY A 114 16.91 -2.39 -23.78
N GLU A 115 15.75 -2.50 -23.14
CA GLU A 115 15.59 -3.16 -21.83
C GLU A 115 15.95 -4.65 -21.91
N ASN A 116 16.63 -5.17 -20.88
CA ASN A 116 16.90 -6.59 -20.73
C ASN A 116 15.64 -7.35 -20.24
N ALA A 117 15.37 -8.53 -20.81
CA ALA A 117 14.30 -9.43 -20.41
C ALA A 117 14.26 -9.74 -18.90
N VAL A 118 15.40 -9.85 -18.22
CA VAL A 118 15.46 -10.09 -16.76
C VAL A 118 14.90 -8.90 -15.97
N ALA A 119 15.21 -7.67 -16.39
CA ALA A 119 14.70 -6.46 -15.76
C ALA A 119 13.19 -6.30 -16.00
N PHE A 120 12.77 -6.54 -17.24
CA PHE A 120 11.36 -6.58 -17.62
C PHE A 120 10.57 -7.61 -16.80
N ASN A 121 11.06 -8.85 -16.73
CA ASN A 121 10.44 -9.93 -15.95
C ASN A 121 10.31 -9.56 -14.47
N SER A 122 11.32 -8.92 -13.90
CA SER A 122 11.32 -8.52 -12.50
C SER A 122 10.19 -7.53 -12.19
N ARG A 123 10.04 -6.46 -12.99
CA ARG A 123 8.96 -5.48 -12.79
C ARG A 123 7.57 -6.02 -13.16
N PHE A 124 7.49 -6.90 -14.17
CA PHE A 124 6.24 -7.55 -14.55
C PHE A 124 5.74 -8.46 -13.42
N MET A 125 6.58 -9.37 -12.93
CA MET A 125 6.22 -10.31 -11.86
C MET A 125 5.89 -9.60 -10.54
N LEU A 126 6.55 -8.47 -10.24
CA LEU A 126 6.19 -7.64 -9.10
C LEU A 126 4.75 -7.15 -9.17
N ASN A 127 4.31 -6.65 -10.34
CA ASN A 127 2.94 -6.18 -10.51
C ASN A 127 1.94 -7.33 -10.59
N ALA A 128 2.28 -8.46 -11.22
CA ALA A 128 1.43 -9.66 -11.27
C ALA A 128 1.13 -10.21 -9.86
N ARG A 129 2.14 -10.25 -8.98
CA ARG A 129 1.95 -10.64 -7.58
C ARG A 129 1.05 -9.67 -6.82
N LYS A 130 1.23 -8.36 -7.04
CA LYS A 130 0.41 -7.30 -6.39
C LYS A 130 -1.03 -7.29 -6.87
N SER A 131 -1.27 -7.59 -8.15
CA SER A 131 -2.61 -7.62 -8.74
C SER A 131 -3.41 -8.86 -8.35
N GLY A 132 -2.72 -9.99 -8.13
CA GLY A 132 -3.37 -11.27 -7.87
C GLY A 132 -4.08 -11.83 -9.09
N ILE A 133 -3.63 -11.47 -10.31
CA ILE A 133 -4.14 -12.05 -11.55
C ILE A 133 -3.82 -13.54 -11.62
N ASN A 134 -4.71 -14.33 -12.24
CA ASN A 134 -4.49 -15.76 -12.45
C ASN A 134 -3.43 -16.01 -13.56
N ASN A 135 -2.96 -17.26 -13.66
CA ASN A 135 -1.90 -17.62 -14.59
C ASN A 135 -2.29 -17.42 -16.06
N GLU A 136 -3.54 -17.69 -16.43
CA GLU A 136 -4.03 -17.55 -17.79
C GLU A 136 -4.02 -16.08 -18.25
N ALA A 137 -4.58 -15.18 -17.42
CA ALA A 137 -4.52 -13.74 -17.65
C ALA A 137 -3.08 -13.22 -17.68
N MET A 138 -2.21 -13.75 -16.82
CA MET A 138 -0.80 -13.39 -16.77
C MET A 138 -0.08 -13.71 -18.08
N ILE A 139 -0.29 -14.90 -18.66
CA ILE A 139 0.30 -15.31 -19.94
C ILE A 139 -0.15 -14.36 -21.06
N MET A 140 -1.46 -14.09 -21.17
CA MET A 140 -2.01 -13.22 -22.21
C MET A 140 -1.43 -11.80 -22.12
N ILE A 141 -1.33 -11.24 -20.91
CA ILE A 141 -0.79 -9.88 -20.72
C ILE A 141 0.72 -9.88 -21.02
N TYR A 142 1.45 -10.90 -20.59
CA TYR A 142 2.89 -11.00 -20.82
C TYR A 142 3.23 -11.07 -22.31
N GLN A 143 2.50 -11.89 -23.09
CA GLN A 143 2.66 -11.99 -24.54
C GLN A 143 2.45 -10.66 -25.26
N LYS A 144 1.47 -9.85 -24.81
CA LYS A 144 1.20 -8.51 -25.36
C LYS A 144 2.26 -7.47 -24.97
N ALA A 145 2.95 -7.68 -23.86
CA ALA A 145 3.88 -6.73 -23.29
C ALA A 145 5.32 -6.90 -23.83
N ILE A 146 5.71 -8.10 -24.27
CA ILE A 146 7.02 -8.37 -24.86
C ILE A 146 7.09 -7.99 -26.34
N ARG A 147 8.30 -7.78 -26.86
CA ARG A 147 8.49 -7.44 -28.28
C ARG A 147 8.27 -8.64 -29.22
N PRO A 148 7.80 -8.40 -30.47
CA PRO A 148 7.58 -9.47 -31.45
C PRO A 148 8.78 -10.39 -31.72
N PRO A 149 10.05 -9.90 -31.84
CA PRO A 149 11.19 -10.80 -32.07
C PRO A 149 11.44 -11.77 -30.92
N LEU A 150 11.25 -11.32 -29.67
CA LEU A 150 11.39 -12.18 -28.48
C LEU A 150 10.22 -13.14 -28.34
N LEU A 151 9.00 -12.69 -28.65
CA LEU A 151 7.82 -13.57 -28.72
C LEU A 151 8.02 -14.67 -29.76
N CYS A 152 8.50 -14.31 -30.95
CA CYS A 152 8.82 -15.26 -32.02
C CYS A 152 9.91 -16.24 -31.59
N GLY A 153 10.99 -15.77 -30.96
CA GLY A 153 12.04 -16.64 -30.41
C GLY A 153 11.53 -17.62 -29.35
N ALA A 154 10.69 -17.15 -28.42
CA ALA A 154 10.09 -17.99 -27.38
C ALA A 154 9.11 -19.04 -27.93
N LEU A 155 8.32 -18.69 -28.95
CA LEU A 155 7.36 -19.61 -29.59
C LEU A 155 8.02 -20.62 -30.53
N THR A 156 9.14 -20.24 -31.17
CA THR A 156 9.81 -21.06 -32.19
C THR A 156 11.06 -21.79 -31.69
N GLY A 157 11.48 -21.55 -30.44
CA GLY A 157 12.69 -22.14 -29.85
C GLY A 157 14.00 -21.67 -30.49
N ARG A 158 13.98 -20.62 -31.32
CA ARG A 158 15.16 -20.10 -32.02
C ARG A 158 15.72 -18.86 -31.31
N ASN A 159 17.00 -18.89 -30.95
CA ASN A 159 17.71 -17.74 -30.40
C ASN A 159 17.84 -16.64 -31.46
N TYR A 160 17.32 -15.45 -31.15
CA TYR A 160 17.46 -14.26 -32.01
C TYR A 160 18.90 -13.76 -31.96
N SER A 161 19.61 -13.82 -33.08
CA SER A 161 20.90 -13.15 -33.26
C SER A 161 20.66 -11.78 -33.90
N PRO A 162 20.98 -10.66 -33.23
CA PRO A 162 20.90 -9.37 -33.88
C PRO A 162 21.99 -9.30 -34.96
N LEU A 163 21.57 -9.08 -36.20
CA LEU A 163 22.47 -8.83 -37.32
C LEU A 163 23.42 -7.68 -36.96
N LYS A 164 24.73 -7.94 -36.94
CA LYS A 164 25.74 -6.88 -36.94
C LYS A 164 25.65 -6.19 -38.30
N THR A 165 25.21 -4.94 -38.32
CA THR A 165 25.32 -4.06 -39.47
C THR A 165 26.78 -3.70 -39.68
N GLY A 166 27.33 -4.06 -40.84
CA GLY A 166 28.59 -3.53 -41.36
C GLY A 166 28.40 -2.16 -42.00
#